data_AF-A0A6H1RC50-F1
#
_entry.id   AF-A0A6H1RC50-F1
#
_cell.length_a   1.000
_cell.length_b   1.000
_cell.length_c   1.000
_cell.angle_alpha   90.00
_cell.angle_beta   90.00
_cell.angle_gamma   90.00
#
_symmetry.space_group_name_H-M   'P 1'
#
loop_
_entity.id
_entity.type
_entity.pdbx_description
1 polymer ?
#
loop_
_entity_poly.entity_id
_entity_poly.type
_entity_poly.pdbx_seq_one_letter_code
_entity_poly.pdbx_strand_id
1 'polypeptide(L)'
;MVTHPFHPLLGRELVVLFERHTRRGLWFVCEVDGQRRVTLRQEWTDRGVLAAEQRLAVEGLGALREVIDAVLGRRSSTTQAGE
;
A
#
# COMPACT_ATOMS: atom_id res chain seq x y z
N MET A 1 -0.71 10.59 -10.22
CA MET A 1 -1.71 10.96 -9.20
C MET A 1 -1.53 10.12 -7.95
N VAL A 2 -1.80 10.72 -6.78
CA VAL A 2 -1.38 10.24 -5.46
C VAL A 2 -2.38 10.68 -4.37
N THR A 3 -2.74 9.77 -3.45
CA THR A 3 -3.69 9.98 -2.34
C THR A 3 -2.97 10.05 -0.99
N HIS A 4 -3.21 11.08 -0.16
CA HIS A 4 -2.54 11.25 1.14
C HIS A 4 -3.42 10.75 2.31
N PRO A 5 -2.96 9.82 3.18
CA PRO A 5 -3.81 9.23 4.21
C PRO A 5 -3.99 10.09 5.48
N PHE A 6 -3.21 11.17 5.68
CA PHE A 6 -3.25 11.94 6.93
C PHE A 6 -3.08 13.47 6.72
N HIS A 7 -4.03 14.14 6.05
CA HIS A 7 -4.08 15.63 5.92
C HIS A 7 -5.52 16.03 5.54
N PRO A 8 -6.00 17.29 5.73
CA PRO A 8 -7.32 17.78 5.27
C PRO A 8 -7.67 17.60 3.77
N LEU A 9 -6.82 16.92 3.00
CA LEU A 9 -7.01 16.53 1.60
C LEU A 9 -7.30 15.02 1.45
N LEU A 10 -7.78 14.38 2.52
CA LEU A 10 -8.09 12.95 2.57
C LEU A 10 -9.01 12.55 1.40
N GLY A 11 -8.62 11.52 0.66
CA GLY A 11 -9.41 10.99 -0.47
C GLY A 11 -9.39 11.85 -1.74
N ARG A 12 -8.61 12.94 -1.79
CA ARG A 12 -8.40 13.71 -3.01
C ARG A 12 -7.20 13.21 -3.78
N GLU A 13 -7.36 13.15 -5.10
CA GLU A 13 -6.30 12.76 -6.02
C GLU A 13 -5.49 13.99 -6.45
N LEU A 14 -4.20 14.01 -6.14
CA LEU A 14 -3.33 15.16 -6.45
C LEU A 14 -2.47 14.92 -7.69
N VAL A 15 -2.37 15.92 -8.56
CA VAL A 15 -1.50 15.89 -9.74
C VAL A 15 -0.05 16.05 -9.30
N VAL A 16 0.79 15.08 -9.65
CA VAL A 16 2.23 15.14 -9.40
C VAL A 16 2.86 15.98 -10.51
N LEU A 17 3.49 17.09 -10.15
CA LEU A 17 4.20 17.94 -11.09
C LEU A 17 5.59 17.38 -11.38
N PHE A 18 6.32 16.97 -10.33
CA PHE A 18 7.62 16.30 -10.46
C PHE A 18 8.01 15.54 -9.20
N GLU A 19 8.97 14.65 -9.39
CA GLU A 19 9.59 13.85 -8.34
C GLU A 19 10.92 14.48 -7.90
N ARG A 20 11.21 14.41 -6.60
CA ARG A 20 12.45 14.93 -6.03
C ARG A 20 13.11 13.86 -5.17
N HIS A 21 14.23 13.34 -5.67
CA HIS A 21 15.09 12.41 -4.95
C HIS A 21 16.04 13.16 -4.03
N THR A 22 16.06 12.79 -2.75
CA THR A 22 16.94 13.39 -1.73
C THR A 22 17.62 12.29 -0.91
N ARG A 23 18.66 12.64 -0.14
CA ARG A 23 19.24 11.71 0.85
C ARG A 23 18.24 11.19 1.88
N ARG A 24 17.10 11.88 2.07
CA ARG A 24 16.03 11.50 2.99
C ARG A 24 14.88 10.74 2.30
N GLY A 25 15.08 10.30 1.05
CA GLY A 25 14.09 9.54 0.28
C GLY A 25 13.43 10.35 -0.85
N LEU A 26 12.33 9.79 -1.37
CA LEU A 26 11.55 10.32 -2.48
C LEU A 26 10.43 11.26 -1.99
N TRP A 27 10.32 12.40 -2.65
CA TRP A 27 9.30 13.41 -2.41
C TRP A 27 8.54 13.70 -3.70
N PHE A 28 7.23 13.90 -3.58
CA PHE A 28 6.36 14.34 -4.66
C PHE A 28 6.01 15.80 -4.46
N VAL A 29 6.19 16.61 -5.51
CA VAL A 29 5.65 17.97 -5.54
C VAL A 29 4.35 17.92 -6.31
N CYS A 30 3.26 18.21 -5.63
CA CYS A 30 1.92 18.10 -6.17
C CYS A 30 1.25 19.47 -6.29
N GLU A 31 0.35 19.58 -7.25
CA GLU A 31 -0.56 20.71 -7.39
C GLU A 31 -1.88 20.43 -6.67
N VAL A 32 -2.40 21.46 -5.99
CA VAL A 32 -3.72 21.48 -5.35
C VAL A 32 -4.51 22.60 -6.00
N ASP A 33 -5.65 22.22 -6.58
CA ASP A 33 -6.65 23.13 -7.17
C ASP A 33 -6.05 24.15 -8.16
N GLY A 34 -5.06 23.78 -8.97
CA GLY A 34 -4.49 24.67 -10.00
C GLY A 34 -3.66 25.84 -9.51
N GLN A 35 -3.44 25.95 -8.19
CA GLN A 35 -2.97 27.21 -7.58
C GLN A 35 -1.87 26.98 -6.54
N ARG A 36 -1.98 25.91 -5.74
CA ARG A 36 -1.11 25.70 -4.58
C ARG A 36 -0.20 24.51 -4.80
N ARG A 37 1.03 24.62 -4.33
CA ARG A 37 1.99 23.51 -4.34
C ARG A 37 2.12 22.93 -2.95
N VAL A 38 2.04 21.61 -2.86
CA VAL A 38 2.31 20.86 -1.63
C VAL A 38 3.42 19.85 -1.90
N THR A 39 4.23 19.59 -0.89
CA THR A 39 5.34 18.64 -0.98
C THR A 39 5.06 17.48 -0.04
N LEU A 40 4.95 16.27 -0.59
CA LEU A 40 4.54 15.07 0.13
C LEU A 40 5.67 14.05 0.10
N ARG A 41 5.95 13.41 1.24
CA ARG A 41 6.87 12.26 1.29
C ARG A 41 6.16 11.06 0.70
N GLN A 42 6.88 10.21 -0.03
CA GLN A 42 6.31 8.98 -0.60
C GLN A 42 5.64 8.09 0.46
N GLU A 43 6.21 7.99 1.65
CA GLU A 43 5.63 7.19 2.74
C GLU A 43 4.28 7.72 3.26
N TRP A 44 3.93 8.96 2.92
CA TRP A 44 2.64 9.58 3.25
C TRP A 44 1.66 9.51 2.10
N THR A 45 1.87 8.60 1.16
CA THR A 45 1.00 8.46 0.01
C THR A 45 0.60 7.01 -0.22
N ASP A 46 -0.49 6.83 -0.96
CA ASP A 46 -0.95 5.53 -1.48
C ASP A 46 0.09 4.81 -2.34
N ARG A 47 1.11 5.51 -2.83
CA ARG A 47 2.23 4.89 -3.54
C ARG A 47 3.19 4.14 -2.64
N GLY A 48 3.10 4.33 -1.32
CA GLY A 48 3.81 3.56 -0.29
C GLY A 48 5.32 3.47 -0.52
N VAL A 49 6.03 2.68 0.29
CA VAL A 49 7.41 2.26 -0.06
C VAL A 49 7.36 1.56 -1.42
N LEU A 50 8.34 1.81 -2.29
CA LEU A 50 8.52 1.08 -3.56
C LEU A 50 8.21 -0.40 -3.31
N ALA A 51 7.33 -0.99 -4.12
CA ALA A 51 6.99 -2.40 -4.02
C ALA A 51 8.28 -3.19 -3.81
N ALA A 52 8.34 -3.97 -2.72
CA ALA A 52 9.52 -4.76 -2.40
C ALA A 52 9.97 -5.52 -3.66
N GLU A 53 11.28 -5.57 -3.93
CA GLU A 53 11.80 -6.20 -5.15
C GLU A 53 11.30 -7.65 -5.33
N GLN A 54 10.89 -8.30 -4.24
CA GLN A 54 10.08 -9.51 -4.29
C GLN A 54 8.65 -9.21 -4.76
N ARG A 55 8.48 -9.10 -6.08
CA ARG A 55 7.19 -9.36 -6.70
C ARG A 55 6.73 -10.77 -6.30
N LEU A 56 5.58 -10.86 -5.64
CA LEU A 56 4.92 -12.14 -5.41
C LEU A 56 4.48 -12.69 -6.77
N ALA A 57 5.10 -13.78 -7.20
CA ALA A 57 4.66 -14.52 -8.37
C ALA A 57 3.26 -15.10 -8.13
N VAL A 58 2.48 -15.32 -9.20
CA VAL A 58 1.11 -15.86 -9.13
C VAL A 58 1.12 -17.22 -8.40
N GLU A 59 2.16 -18.00 -8.64
CA GLU A 59 2.41 -19.29 -8.02
C GLU A 59 2.63 -19.15 -6.50
N GLY A 60 3.35 -18.10 -6.08
CA GLY A 60 3.55 -17.80 -4.66
C GLY A 60 2.27 -17.39 -3.95
N LEU A 61 1.37 -16.68 -4.63
CA LEU A 61 0.04 -16.33 -4.12
C LEU A 61 -0.85 -17.56 -3.99
N GLY A 62 -0.79 -18.47 -4.96
CA GLY A 62 -1.49 -19.77 -4.91
C GLY A 62 -1.01 -20.63 -3.73
N ALA A 63 0.31 -20.79 -3.58
CA ALA A 63 0.88 -21.55 -2.46
C ALA A 63 0.53 -20.93 -1.10
N LEU A 64 0.55 -19.60 -0.97
CA LEU A 64 0.14 -18.93 0.26
C LEU A 64 -1.35 -19.16 0.58
N ARG A 65 -2.22 -19.13 -0.45
CA ARG A 65 -3.65 -19.41 -0.29
C ARG A 65 -3.89 -20.81 0.24
N GLU A 66 -3.22 -21.82 -0.31
CA GLU A 66 -3.32 -23.22 0.15
C GLU A 66 -2.90 -23.36 1.63
N VAL A 67 -1.81 -22.70 2.02
CA VAL A 67 -1.34 -22.70 3.42
C VAL A 67 -2.39 -22.07 4.35
N ILE A 68 -2.95 -20.93 3.96
CA ILE A 68 -4.01 -20.27 4.73
C ILE A 68 -5.22 -21.20 4.86
N ASP A 69 -5.72 -21.76 3.75
CA ASP A 69 -6.89 -22.64 3.75
C ASP A 69 -6.64 -23.88 4.63
N ALA A 70 -5.44 -24.47 4.60
CA ALA A 70 -5.07 -25.59 5.47
C ALA A 70 -5.02 -25.20 6.96
N VAL A 71 -4.51 -24.01 7.30
CA VAL A 71 -4.51 -23.50 8.68
C VAL A 71 -5.92 -23.22 9.17
N LEU A 72 -6.76 -22.58 8.35
CA LEU A 72 -8.15 -22.28 8.68
C LEU A 72 -8.97 -23.57 8.82
N GLY A 73 -8.82 -24.51 7.88
CA GLY A 73 -9.49 -25.81 7.87
C GLY A 73 -9.15 -26.67 9.10
N ARG A 74 -7.89 -26.67 9.55
CA ARG A 74 -7.48 -27.34 10.80
C ARG A 74 -8.12 -26.75 12.05
N ARG A 75 -8.44 -25.45 12.07
CA ARG A 75 -9.09 -24.81 13.23
C ARG A 75 -10.56 -25.22 13.34
N SER A 76 -11.23 -25.46 12.22
CA SER A 76 -12.61 -25.95 12.17
C SER A 76 -12.76 -27.42 12.58
N SER A 77 -11.78 -28.28 12.30
CA SER A 77 -11.83 -29.70 12.69
C SER A 77 -11.63 -29.96 14.19
N THR A 78 -11.01 -29.03 14.92
CA THR A 78 -10.77 -29.17 16.36
C THR A 78 -12.02 -28.87 17.22
N THR A 79 -13.06 -28.26 16.64
CA THR A 79 -14.29 -27.87 17.40
C THR A 79 -15.39 -28.94 17.37
N GLN A 80 -15.28 -30.03 16.59
CA GLN A 80 -16.31 -31.08 16.50
C GLN A 80 -16.02 -32.38 17.28
N ALA A 81 -14.96 -32.46 18.09
CA ALA A 81 -14.60 -33.67 18.85
C ALA A 81 -14.96 -33.55 20.35
N GLY A 82 -16.21 -33.17 20.65
CA GLY A 82 -16.68 -33.03 22.02
C GLY A 82 -18.20 -32.87 22.10
N GLU A 83 -18.93 -33.93 21.74
CA GLU A 83 -20.30 -34.17 22.19
C GLU A 83 -20.50 -35.66 22.46
#